data_AF-A0A3B0UGW3-F1
#
_entry.id   AF-A0A3B0UGW3-F1
#
_cell.length_a   1.000
_cell.length_b   1.000
_cell.length_c   1.000
_cell.angle_alpha   90.00
_cell.angle_beta   90.00
_cell.angle_gamma   90.00
#
_symmetry.space_group_name_H-M   'P 1'
#
loop_
_entity.id
_entity.type
_entity.pdbx_description
1 polymer ?
#
loop_
_entity_poly.entity_id
_entity_poly.type
_entity_poly.pdbx_seq_one_letter_code
_entity_poly.pdbx_strand_id
1 'polypeptide(L)'
;MKNLVKVTSLVSVILFVTILFSSCASTTLIESTPSGARVYLNDQSVGVTPYTMRDSKIVWARTDVKLEKEGYKPFMTTIVKNEEAAI
;
A
#
# COMPACT_ATOMS: atom_id res chain seq x y z
N MET A 1 -14.57 -7.02 43.93
CA MET A 1 -14.88 -5.79 43.14
C MET A 1 -13.65 -5.09 42.57
N LYS A 2 -12.56 -4.85 43.32
CA LYS A 2 -11.35 -4.15 42.84
C LYS A 2 -10.65 -4.82 41.62
N ASN A 3 -10.66 -6.15 41.55
CA ASN A 3 -10.03 -6.89 40.44
C ASN A 3 -10.86 -6.82 39.15
N LEU A 4 -12.18 -6.67 39.25
CA LEU A 4 -13.07 -6.57 38.09
C LEU A 4 -12.89 -5.23 37.36
N VAL A 5 -12.72 -4.13 38.11
CA VAL A 5 -12.45 -2.79 37.57
C VAL A 5 -11.06 -2.71 36.90
N LYS A 6 -10.06 -3.41 37.45
CA LYS A 6 -8.72 -3.51 36.83
C LYS A 6 -8.77 -4.29 35.52
N VAL A 7 -9.52 -5.39 35.48
CA VAL A 7 -9.68 -6.21 34.27
C VAL A 7 -10.44 -5.44 33.18
N THR A 8 -11.54 -4.76 33.51
CA THR A 8 -12.25 -3.94 32.51
C THR A 8 -11.40 -2.78 31.98
N SER A 9 -10.58 -2.17 32.85
CA SER A 9 -9.62 -1.13 32.44
C SER A 9 -8.54 -1.67 31.50
N LEU A 10 -7.95 -2.84 31.79
CA LEU A 10 -6.97 -3.50 30.93
C LEU A 10 -7.57 -3.88 29.56
N VAL A 11 -8.77 -4.45 29.54
CA VAL A 11 -9.47 -4.81 28.29
C VAL A 11 -9.75 -3.58 27.43
N SER A 12 -10.15 -2.46 28.05
CA SER A 12 -10.39 -1.20 27.33
C SER A 12 -9.12 -0.62 26.71
N VAL A 13 -7.99 -0.70 27.42
CA VAL A 13 -6.70 -0.23 26.88
C VAL A 13 -6.25 -1.11 25.72
N ILE A 14 -6.38 -2.43 25.85
CA ILE A 14 -6.02 -3.37 24.77
C ILE A 14 -6.88 -3.14 23.54
N LEU A 15 -8.20 -2.99 23.70
CA LEU A 15 -9.12 -2.71 22.60
C LEU A 15 -8.78 -1.39 21.90
N PHE A 16 -8.47 -0.33 22.66
CA PHE A 16 -8.06 0.96 22.11
C PHE A 16 -6.75 0.85 21.32
N VAL A 17 -5.75 0.13 21.85
CA VAL A 17 -4.48 -0.12 21.16
C VAL A 17 -4.70 -0.87 19.84
N THR A 18 -5.59 -1.87 19.79
CA THR A 18 -5.85 -2.61 18.54
C THR A 18 -6.48 -1.75 17.44
N ILE A 19 -7.32 -0.78 17.79
CA ILE A 19 -7.93 0.13 16.82
C ILE A 19 -6.88 1.05 16.19
N LEU A 20 -5.85 1.44 16.96
CA LEU A 20 -4.72 2.24 16.46
C LEU A 20 -3.85 1.50 15.43
N PHE A 21 -3.95 0.17 15.35
CA PHE A 21 -3.24 -0.65 14.36
C PHE A 21 -4.09 -1.01 13.13
N SER A 22 -5.29 -0.44 12.98
CA SER A 22 -6.10 -0.64 11.77
C SER A 22 -5.50 0.13 10.59
N SER A 23 -4.49 -0.45 9.95
CA SER A 23 -3.89 0.09 8.72
C SER A 23 -4.90 0.00 7.57
N CYS A 24 -5.18 1.13 6.94
CA CYS A 24 -5.98 1.18 5.72
C CYS A 24 -5.16 0.68 4.53
N ALA A 25 -5.64 -0.39 3.87
CA ALA A 25 -5.02 -0.95 2.67
C ALA A 25 -5.74 -0.43 1.41
N SER A 26 -4.95 -0.13 0.37
CA SER A 26 -5.44 0.20 -0.96
C SER A 26 -4.87 -0.75 -2.00
N THR A 27 -5.49 -0.75 -3.18
CA THR A 27 -5.01 -1.51 -4.35
C THR A 27 -4.87 -0.59 -5.56
N THR A 28 -3.77 -0.71 -6.29
CA THR A 28 -3.56 0.02 -7.55
C THR A 28 -3.25 -0.98 -8.66
N LEU A 29 -4.01 -0.92 -9.75
CA LEU A 29 -3.72 -1.68 -10.95
C LEU A 29 -2.77 -0.88 -11.84
N ILE A 30 -1.62 -1.48 -12.16
CA ILE A 30 -0.61 -0.88 -13.04
C ILE A 30 -0.68 -1.61 -14.38
N GLU A 31 -1.12 -0.89 -15.41
CA GLU A 31 -1.22 -1.39 -16.79
C GLU A 31 -0.23 -0.68 -17.70
N SER A 32 0.07 -1.30 -18.85
CA SER A 32 0.89 -0.67 -19.89
C SER A 32 0.48 -1.11 -21.27
N THR A 33 0.78 -0.25 -22.25
CA THR A 33 0.68 -0.53 -23.67
C THR A 33 2.05 -0.29 -24.31
N PRO A 34 2.74 -1.34 -24.83
CA PRO A 34 2.33 -2.74 -24.87
C PRO A 34 2.31 -3.41 -23.48
N SER A 35 1.56 -4.50 -23.36
CA SER A 35 1.47 -5.29 -22.12
C SER A 35 2.75 -6.12 -21.86
N GLY A 36 2.88 -6.64 -20.63
CA GLY A 36 4.03 -7.42 -20.22
C GLY A 36 5.30 -6.58 -20.10
N ALA A 37 5.18 -5.32 -19.70
CA ALA A 37 6.32 -4.50 -19.27
C ALA A 37 6.73 -4.91 -17.86
N ARG A 38 8.04 -5.00 -17.59
CA ARG A 38 8.57 -5.30 -16.25
C ARG A 38 8.29 -4.13 -15.32
N VAL A 39 7.71 -4.42 -14.17
CA VAL A 39 7.37 -3.43 -13.14
C VAL A 39 8.44 -3.44 -12.06
N TYR A 40 8.93 -2.27 -11.72
CA TYR A 40 9.76 -2.02 -10.55
C TYR A 40 9.06 -1.05 -9.60
N LEU A 41 9.07 -1.38 -8.31
CA LEU A 41 8.61 -0.50 -7.24
C LEU A 41 9.82 -0.19 -6.34
N ASN A 42 10.19 1.08 -6.21
CA ASN A 42 11.41 1.52 -5.50
C ASN A 42 12.65 0.69 -5.93
N ASP A 43 12.89 0.65 -7.25
CA ASP A 43 13.97 -0.11 -7.90
C ASP A 43 13.96 -1.64 -7.74
N GLN A 44 13.01 -2.21 -7.00
CA GLN A 44 12.84 -3.66 -6.89
C GLN A 44 11.89 -4.19 -7.96
N SER A 45 12.31 -5.20 -8.74
CA SER A 45 11.41 -5.86 -9.71
C SER A 45 10.35 -6.70 -8.98
N VAL A 46 9.07 -6.45 -9.29
CA VAL A 46 7.93 -7.09 -8.61
C VAL A 46 7.06 -7.95 -9.52
N GLY A 47 7.25 -7.86 -10.84
CA GLY A 47 6.45 -8.60 -11.81
C GLY A 47 6.41 -7.94 -13.18
N VAL A 48 5.33 -8.17 -13.92
CA VAL A 48 5.05 -7.58 -15.22
C VAL A 48 3.62 -7.03 -15.28
N THR A 49 3.35 -6.04 -16.13
CA THR A 49 2.00 -5.51 -16.34
C THR A 49 1.10 -6.53 -17.07
N PRO A 50 -0.19 -6.65 -16.71
CA PRO A 50 -0.87 -5.94 -15.61
C PRO A 50 -0.38 -6.42 -14.23
N TYR A 51 -0.13 -5.49 -13.31
CA TYR A 51 0.33 -5.78 -11.95
C TYR A 51 -0.56 -5.10 -10.91
N THR A 52 -1.09 -5.87 -9.95
CA THR A 52 -1.89 -5.33 -8.85
C THR A 52 -1.01 -5.09 -7.62
N MET A 53 -0.72 -3.82 -7.35
CA MET A 53 -0.02 -3.38 -6.14
C MET A 53 -1.00 -3.31 -4.97
N ARG A 54 -0.67 -3.91 -3.83
CA ARG A 54 -1.36 -3.69 -2.55
C ARG A 54 -0.52 -2.77 -1.67
N ASP A 55 -1.14 -1.74 -1.09
CA ASP A 55 -0.43 -0.72 -0.32
C ASP A 55 -1.10 -0.42 1.03
N SER A 56 -0.42 -0.77 2.12
CA SER A 56 -0.82 -0.51 3.51
C SER A 56 -0.04 0.64 4.17
N LYS A 57 0.75 1.40 3.39
CA LYS A 57 1.51 2.55 3.89
C LYS A 57 0.59 3.66 4.38
N ILE A 58 1.16 4.58 5.16
CA ILE A 58 0.48 5.80 5.58
C ILE A 58 0.14 6.70 4.38
N VAL A 59 -0.82 7.60 4.57
CA VAL A 59 -1.13 8.67 3.61
C VAL A 59 0.14 9.49 3.33
N TRP A 60 0.26 9.99 2.11
CA TRP A 60 1.40 10.74 1.56
C TRP A 60 2.67 9.91 1.32
N ALA A 61 2.63 8.60 1.58
CA ALA A 61 3.70 7.71 1.20
C ALA A 61 3.89 7.71 -0.32
N ARG A 62 5.16 7.70 -0.73
CA ARG A 62 5.58 7.66 -2.14
C ARG A 62 6.07 6.27 -2.51
N THR A 63 5.74 5.84 -3.72
CA THR A 63 6.27 4.64 -4.35
C THR A 63 6.73 4.98 -5.75
N ASP A 64 8.03 4.90 -6.00
CA ASP A 64 8.58 5.11 -7.33
C ASP A 64 8.30 3.89 -8.20
N VAL A 65 7.76 4.14 -9.39
CA VAL A 65 7.37 3.12 -10.36
C VAL A 65 8.22 3.28 -11.60
N LYS A 66 8.90 2.21 -12.00
CA LYS A 66 9.58 2.13 -13.29
C LYS A 66 9.01 0.99 -14.10
N LEU A 67 8.69 1.25 -15.36
CA LEU A 67 8.26 0.26 -16.34
C LEU A 67 9.31 0.10 -17.43
N GLU A 68 9.70 -1.14 -17.71
CA GLU A 68 10.66 -1.46 -18.78
C GLU A 68 10.09 -2.50 -19.73
N LYS A 69 10.19 -2.22 -21.04
CA LYS A 69 9.85 -3.17 -22.10
C LYS A 69 10.96 -3.13 -23.14
N GLU A 70 11.37 -4.30 -23.62
CA GLU A 70 12.36 -4.42 -24.69
C GLU A 70 11.93 -3.61 -25.92
N GLY A 71 12.84 -2.79 -26.44
CA GLY A 71 12.57 -1.90 -27.58
C GLY A 71 11.85 -0.58 -27.23
N TYR A 72 11.52 -0.34 -25.96
CA TYR A 72 10.87 0.89 -25.51
C TYR A 72 11.74 1.65 -24.51
N LYS A 73 11.60 2.98 -24.49
CA LYS A 73 12.23 3.81 -23.46
C LYS A 73 11.61 3.49 -22.09
N PRO A 74 12.39 3.41 -21.00
CA PRO A 74 11.84 3.25 -19.67
C PRO A 74 10.86 4.38 -19.33
N PHE A 75 9.75 4.02 -18.71
CA PHE A 75 8.79 4.99 -18.16
C PHE A 75 8.95 5.04 -16.65
N MET A 76 9.02 6.25 -16.09
CA MET A 76 9.20 6.48 -14.65
C MET A 76 8.10 7.42 -14.16
N THR A 77 7.46 7.06 -13.05
CA THR A 77 6.45 7.86 -12.38
C THR A 77 6.45 7.56 -10.88
N THR A 78 5.71 8.32 -10.09
CA THR A 78 5.58 8.10 -8.64
C THR A 78 4.11 7.99 -8.28
N ILE A 79 3.75 6.96 -7.54
CA ILE A 79 2.44 6.85 -6.89
C ILE A 79 2.53 7.53 -5.53
N VAL A 80 1.62 8.46 -5.26
CA VAL A 80 1.47 9.11 -3.96
C VAL A 80 0.15 8.66 -3.35
N LYS A 81 0.20 8.05 -2.17
CA LYS A 81 -1.01 7.66 -1.45
C LYS A 81 -1.71 8.92 -0.92
N ASN A 82 -3.00 9.06 -1.17
CA ASN A 82 -3.85 10.12 -0.63
C ASN A 82 -5.01 9.52 0.19
N GLU A 83 -5.79 10.38 0.84
CA GLU A 83 -6.95 9.98 1.67
C GLU A 83 -8.20 9.68 0.83
N GLU A 84 -8.18 10.09 -0.43
CA GLU A 84 -9.31 10.02 -1.32
C GLU A 84 -9.39 8.64 -1.98
N ALA A 85 -10.52 7.97 -1.81
CA ALA A 85 -10.80 6.78 -2.61
C ALA A 85 -10.88 7.20 -4.07
N ALA A 86 -10.17 6.49 -4.96
CA ALA A 86 -10.38 6.65 -6.39
C ALA A 86 -11.83 6.25 -6.70
N ILE A 87 -12.66 7.24 -7.06
CA ILE A 87 -14.09 7.09 -7.38
C ILE A 87 -14.24 6.65 -8.84
#